data_AF-A0A954UK10-F1
#
_entry.id   AF-A0A954UK10-F1
#
_cell.length_a   1.000
_cell.length_b   1.000
_cell.length_c   1.000
_cell.angle_alpha   90.00
_cell.angle_beta   90.00
_cell.angle_gamma   90.00
#
_symmetry.space_group_name_H-M   'P 1'
#
loop_
_entity.id
_entity.type
_entity.pdbx_description
1 polymer ?
#
loop_
_entity_poly.entity_id
_entity_poly.type
_entity_poly.pdbx_seq_one_letter_code
_entity_poly.pdbx_strand_id
1 'polypeptide(L)'
;MNRTVIGFLTVLAIATLLGCTSPSDSPTAETAAPTESIDLTAIANAKCPIMGGKPNGKLAANYEGKTIGFCCEGCPEKWAALSDAEKSEKLAAAMTDSGSQQHP
;
A
#
# COMPACT_ATOMS: atom_id res chain seq x y z
N MET A 1 26.57 -14.59 -51.53
CA MET A 1 26.55 -13.11 -51.42
C MET A 1 26.57 -12.78 -49.93
N ASN A 2 27.72 -12.68 -49.25
CA ASN A 2 28.71 -11.61 -49.30
C ASN A 2 28.10 -10.20 -49.40
N ARG A 3 28.25 -9.43 -48.31
CA ARG A 3 28.77 -8.04 -48.30
C ARG A 3 28.88 -7.50 -46.85
N THR A 4 30.07 -7.55 -46.25
CA THR A 4 30.93 -6.36 -45.98
C THR A 4 30.50 -5.65 -44.68
N VAL A 5 31.07 -5.95 -43.51
CA VAL A 5 32.40 -5.53 -42.99
C VAL A 5 32.73 -4.06 -43.26
N ILE A 6 32.15 -3.15 -42.47
CA ILE A 6 32.62 -1.78 -42.22
C ILE A 6 32.36 -1.59 -40.71
N GLY A 7 33.34 -1.75 -39.83
CA GLY A 7 34.50 -0.89 -39.78
C GLY A 7 34.25 0.19 -38.74
N PHE A 8 34.20 -0.18 -37.46
CA PHE A 8 34.38 0.76 -36.35
C PHE A 8 35.29 0.08 -35.32
N LEU A 9 36.52 -0.17 -35.78
CA LEU A 9 37.67 -0.32 -34.93
C LEU A 9 38.05 1.08 -34.44
N THR A 10 38.39 1.19 -33.15
CA THR A 10 39.05 2.31 -32.46
C THR A 10 38.17 3.49 -32.03
N VAL A 11 37.85 3.54 -30.74
CA VAL A 11 38.24 4.56 -29.72
C VAL A 11 37.77 3.98 -28.37
N LEU A 12 38.57 3.12 -27.72
CA LEU A 12 39.45 3.45 -26.59
C LEU A 12 38.89 4.51 -25.61
N ALA A 13 38.73 4.08 -24.35
CA ALA A 13 38.62 4.90 -23.13
C ALA A 13 37.21 5.48 -22.89
N ILE A 14 36.62 5.45 -21.69
CA ILE A 14 37.16 5.41 -20.33
C ILE A 14 36.11 4.69 -19.45
N ALA A 15 36.55 3.67 -18.71
CA ALA A 15 35.84 3.18 -17.55
C ALA A 15 36.07 4.16 -16.39
N THR A 16 35.09 4.99 -16.09
CA THR A 16 34.91 5.56 -14.75
C THR A 16 33.47 5.31 -14.32
N LEU A 17 33.35 4.38 -13.37
CA LEU A 17 32.16 4.06 -12.62
C LEU A 17 31.65 5.33 -11.90
N LEU A 18 30.77 6.08 -12.54
CA LEU A 18 29.81 6.94 -11.86
C LEU A 18 28.48 6.20 -11.90
N GLY A 19 28.34 5.27 -10.96
CA GLY A 19 27.06 4.66 -10.65
C GLY A 19 26.11 5.72 -10.09
N CYS A 20 25.33 6.33 -10.97
CA CYS A 20 23.99 6.76 -10.60
C CYS A 20 23.13 5.51 -10.69
N THR A 21 23.14 4.72 -9.61
CA THR A 21 22.00 3.85 -9.32
C THR A 21 20.77 4.73 -9.40
N SER A 22 19.79 4.26 -10.17
CA SER A 22 18.45 4.81 -10.23
C SER A 22 18.00 5.30 -8.86
N PRO A 23 17.23 6.40 -8.74
CA PRO A 23 16.44 6.63 -7.54
C PRO A 23 15.48 5.45 -7.43
N SER A 24 15.97 4.43 -6.75
CA SER A 24 15.23 3.31 -6.25
C SER A 24 14.20 3.95 -5.36
N ASP A 25 12.96 3.82 -5.81
CA ASP A 25 11.80 3.58 -4.97
C ASP A 25 12.21 3.19 -3.54
N SER A 26 12.18 4.18 -2.67
CA SER A 26 12.15 3.98 -1.23
C SER A 26 11.07 4.95 -0.80
N PRO A 27 9.83 4.49 -0.58
CA PRO A 27 9.02 5.18 0.40
C PRO A 27 9.85 5.11 1.67
N THR A 28 10.36 6.28 2.05
CA THR A 28 10.92 6.56 3.36
C THR A 28 10.10 5.77 4.36
N ALA A 29 10.74 4.75 4.94
CA ALA A 29 10.35 4.23 6.24
C ALA A 29 10.56 5.39 7.21
N GLU A 30 9.60 6.31 7.22
CA GLU A 30 9.50 7.38 8.20
C GLU A 30 8.97 6.72 9.45
N THR A 31 9.90 6.17 10.22
CA THR A 31 9.70 5.94 11.63
C THR A 31 9.68 7.31 12.30
N ALA A 32 8.49 7.91 12.36
CA ALA A 32 8.17 8.99 13.26
C ALA A 32 6.76 8.72 13.75
N ALA A 33 6.63 8.35 15.02
CA ALA A 33 5.36 8.21 15.68
C ALA A 33 4.54 9.51 15.52
N PRO A 34 3.37 9.49 14.87
CA PRO A 34 2.44 10.58 15.00
C PRO A 34 1.60 10.30 16.25
N THR A 35 1.81 11.09 17.29
CA THR A 35 0.81 11.28 18.37
C THR A 35 -0.37 12.13 17.87
N GLU A 36 -0.62 12.14 16.56
CA GLU A 36 -1.72 12.83 15.93
C GLU A 36 -2.52 11.83 15.09
N SER A 37 -3.83 11.94 15.22
CA SER A 37 -4.84 11.18 14.51
C SER A 37 -4.51 10.95 13.04
N ILE A 38 -4.80 9.73 12.57
CA ILE A 38 -4.81 9.34 11.17
C ILE A 38 -5.78 10.25 10.41
N ASP A 39 -5.31 10.86 9.33
CA ASP A 39 -6.16 11.59 8.41
C ASP A 39 -7.21 10.63 7.82
N LEU A 40 -8.50 11.00 7.92
CA LEU A 40 -9.59 10.18 7.40
C LEU A 40 -9.51 9.98 5.88
N THR A 41 -8.86 10.90 5.15
CA THR A 41 -8.63 10.78 3.70
C THR A 41 -7.58 9.72 3.37
N ALA A 42 -6.72 9.34 4.32
CA ALA A 42 -5.75 8.25 4.14
C ALA A 42 -6.39 6.86 4.39
N ILE A 43 -7.59 6.80 4.97
CA ILE A 43 -8.29 5.55 5.28
C ILE A 43 -8.95 5.00 4.02
N ALA A 44 -8.63 3.75 3.70
CA ALA A 44 -9.07 3.12 2.45
C ALA A 44 -10.54 2.67 2.50
N ASN A 45 -11.09 2.43 3.69
CA ASN A 45 -12.45 1.94 3.92
C ASN A 45 -13.41 3.04 4.40
N ALA A 46 -14.62 3.07 3.86
CA ALA A 46 -15.66 4.04 4.26
C ALA A 46 -16.31 3.68 5.61
N LYS A 47 -16.37 2.39 5.93
CA LYS A 47 -16.95 1.82 7.17
C LYS A 47 -15.96 0.89 7.85
N CYS A 48 -16.07 0.69 9.15
CA CYS A 48 -15.26 -0.26 9.91
C CYS A 48 -15.53 -1.69 9.42
N PRO A 49 -14.53 -2.45 8.99
CA PRO A 49 -14.74 -3.80 8.44
C PRO A 49 -15.14 -4.85 9.49
N ILE A 50 -15.14 -4.49 10.78
CA ILE A 50 -15.57 -5.38 11.86
C ILE A 50 -17.06 -5.22 12.18
N MET A 51 -17.53 -3.97 12.30
CA MET A 51 -18.88 -3.66 12.82
C MET A 51 -19.69 -2.68 11.94
N GLY A 52 -19.12 -2.20 10.82
CA GLY A 52 -19.79 -1.26 9.90
C GLY A 52 -19.89 0.20 10.39
N GLY A 53 -19.36 0.55 11.56
CA GLY A 53 -19.35 1.93 12.07
C GLY A 53 -18.41 2.87 11.30
N LYS A 54 -18.56 4.19 11.43
CA LYS A 54 -17.64 5.16 10.79
C LYS A 54 -16.23 5.04 11.41
N PRO A 55 -15.14 4.95 10.62
CA PRO A 55 -13.79 5.03 11.16
C PRO A 55 -13.58 6.32 11.95
N ASN A 56 -12.84 6.25 13.07
CA ASN A 56 -12.66 7.37 13.99
C ASN A 56 -11.35 8.16 13.76
N GLY A 57 -10.50 7.73 12.83
CA GLY A 57 -9.21 8.37 12.55
C GLY A 57 -8.17 8.23 13.66
N LYS A 58 -8.40 7.39 14.66
CA LYS A 58 -7.45 7.15 15.77
C LYS A 58 -6.94 5.72 15.78
N LEU A 59 -7.74 4.81 15.25
CA LEU A 59 -7.46 3.39 15.25
C LEU A 59 -7.36 2.93 13.80
N ALA A 60 -6.18 2.44 13.41
CA ALA A 60 -5.96 1.91 12.09
C ALA A 60 -4.97 0.73 12.09
N ALA A 61 -5.01 -0.09 11.05
CA ALA A 61 -4.03 -1.13 10.75
C ALA A 61 -3.61 -1.04 9.28
N ASN A 62 -2.39 -1.45 8.97
CA ASN A 62 -1.99 -1.63 7.58
C ASN A 62 -2.38 -3.04 7.12
N TYR A 63 -3.01 -3.14 5.95
CA TYR A 63 -3.29 -4.41 5.29
C TYR A 63 -3.18 -4.23 3.78
N GLU A 64 -2.35 -5.04 3.13
CA GLU A 64 -2.08 -4.97 1.68
C GLU A 64 -1.69 -3.55 1.20
N GLY A 65 -0.89 -2.83 2.00
CA GLY A 65 -0.48 -1.46 1.68
C GLY A 65 -1.58 -0.41 1.85
N LYS A 66 -2.76 -0.79 2.36
CA LYS A 66 -3.88 0.10 2.65
C LYS A 66 -3.99 0.38 4.14
N THR A 67 -4.36 1.61 4.48
CA THR A 67 -4.69 1.99 5.86
C THR A 67 -6.14 1.68 6.15
N ILE A 68 -6.37 0.74 7.07
CA ILE A 68 -7.69 0.25 7.45
C ILE A 68 -8.11 0.95 8.74
N GLY A 69 -9.15 1.76 8.69
CA GLY A 69 -9.65 2.52 9.84
C GLY A 69 -10.73 1.77 10.62
N PHE A 70 -10.73 1.95 11.95
CA PHE A 70 -11.68 1.31 12.85
C PHE A 70 -12.54 2.31 13.62
N CYS A 71 -13.72 1.86 14.05
CA CYS A 71 -14.67 2.69 14.80
C CYS A 71 -14.50 2.58 16.33
N CYS A 72 -13.82 1.54 16.83
CA CYS A 72 -13.80 1.16 18.24
C CYS A 72 -12.47 0.54 18.67
N GLU A 73 -12.09 0.66 19.95
CA GLU A 73 -10.81 0.14 20.48
C GLU A 73 -10.67 -1.38 20.41
N GLY A 74 -11.78 -2.13 20.44
CA GLY A 74 -11.76 -3.59 20.27
C GLY A 74 -11.66 -4.05 18.83
N CYS A 75 -11.89 -3.17 17.86
CA CYS A 75 -11.96 -3.52 16.45
C CYS A 75 -10.58 -3.90 15.85
N PRO A 76 -9.44 -3.24 16.18
CA PRO A 76 -8.10 -3.66 15.74
C PRO A 76 -7.73 -5.09 16.17
N GLU A 77 -8.05 -5.49 17.40
CA GLU A 77 -7.75 -6.84 17.90
C GLU A 77 -8.55 -7.90 17.13
N LYS A 78 -9.85 -7.66 16.94
CA LYS A 78 -10.71 -8.54 16.14
C LYS A 78 -10.23 -8.62 14.70
N TRP A 79 -9.81 -7.49 14.13
CA TRP A 79 -9.20 -7.46 12.81
C TRP A 79 -7.93 -8.31 12.75
N ALA A 80 -7.02 -8.18 13.70
CA ALA A 80 -5.77 -8.95 13.74
C ALA A 80 -6.02 -10.46 13.80
N ALA A 81 -7.07 -10.89 14.52
CA ALA A 81 -7.45 -12.29 14.69
C ALA A 81 -8.05 -12.96 13.44
N LEU A 82 -8.46 -12.19 12.44
CA LEU A 82 -9.00 -12.73 11.18
C LEU A 82 -7.90 -13.31 10.29
N SER A 83 -8.24 -14.35 9.52
CA SER A 83 -7.40 -14.80 8.42
C SER A 83 -7.32 -13.75 7.30
N ASP A 84 -6.31 -13.84 6.44
CA ASP A 84 -6.17 -12.91 5.32
C ASP A 84 -7.35 -12.99 4.33
N ALA A 85 -7.94 -14.17 4.16
CA ALA A 85 -9.14 -14.34 3.35
C ALA A 85 -10.34 -13.56 3.94
N GLU A 86 -10.54 -13.63 5.26
CA GLU A 86 -11.61 -12.88 5.91
C GLU A 86 -11.35 -11.37 5.93
N LYS A 87 -10.08 -10.95 6.08
CA LYS A 87 -9.69 -9.53 6.04
C LYS A 87 -10.01 -8.92 4.68
N SER A 88 -9.59 -9.57 3.59
CA SER A 88 -9.83 -9.07 2.23
C SER A 88 -11.33 -8.97 1.91
N GLU A 89 -12.13 -9.98 2.27
CA GLU A 89 -13.59 -9.94 2.08
C GLU A 89 -14.26 -8.78 2.85
N LYS A 90 -13.96 -8.68 4.15
CA LYS A 90 -14.54 -7.63 5.00
C LYS A 90 -14.08 -6.23 4.59
N LEU A 91 -12.84 -6.10 4.14
CA LEU A 91 -12.31 -4.83 3.65
C LEU A 91 -13.00 -4.40 2.35
N ALA A 92 -13.18 -5.33 1.40
CA ALA A 92 -13.90 -5.06 0.17
C ALA A 92 -15.34 -4.57 0.49
N ALA A 93 -16.06 -5.26 1.38
CA ALA A 93 -17.40 -4.83 1.80
C ALA A 93 -17.41 -3.44 2.46
N ALA A 94 -16.40 -3.15 3.28
CA ALA A 94 -16.23 -1.88 3.97
C ALA A 94 -15.85 -0.70 3.05
N MET A 95 -15.35 -1.00 1.85
CA MET A 95 -15.05 -0.03 0.78
C MET A 95 -16.27 0.20 -0.13
N THR A 96 -17.12 -0.81 -0.33
CA THR A 96 -18.20 -0.79 -1.32
C THR A 96 -19.54 -0.25 -0.82
N ASP A 97 -19.67 0.24 0.42
CA ASP A 97 -20.90 0.92 0.89
C ASP A 97 -21.08 2.35 0.31
N SER A 98 -20.80 2.49 -0.99
CA SER A 98 -21.55 3.36 -1.91
C SER A 98 -22.51 2.54 -2.80
N GLY A 99 -22.64 1.23 -2.58
CA GLY A 99 -23.49 0.36 -3.39
C GLY A 99 -23.63 -1.04 -2.79
N SER A 100 -24.63 -1.18 -1.91
CA SER A 100 -25.52 -2.34 -1.81
C SER A 100 -24.91 -3.71 -2.15
N GLN A 101 -24.66 -4.56 -1.15
CA GLN A 101 -25.08 -5.96 -1.26
C GLN A 101 -25.52 -6.53 0.10
N GLN A 102 -26.78 -6.94 0.11
CA GLN A 102 -27.40 -7.89 1.01
C GLN A 102 -26.51 -9.13 1.24
N HIS A 103 -26.38 -9.50 2.51
CA HIS A 103 -25.98 -10.85 2.93
C HIS A 103 -27.17 -11.81 2.73
N PRO A 104 -26.98 -13.07 2.27
CA PRO A 104 -28.07 -14.03 2.06
C PRO A 104 -28.83 -14.39 3.34
#